data_AF-A0A932Q7J4-F1
#
_entry.id   AF-A0A932Q7J4-F1
#
_cell.length_a   1.000
_cell.length_b   1.000
_cell.length_c   1.000
_cell.angle_alpha   90.00
_cell.angle_beta   90.00
_cell.angle_gamma   90.00
#
_symmetry.space_group_name_H-M   'P 1'
#
loop_
_entity.id
_entity.type
_entity.pdbx_description
1 polymer ?
#
loop_
_entity_poly.entity_id
_entity_poly.type
_entity_poly.pdbx_seq_one_letter_code
_entity_poly.pdbx_strand_id
1 'polypeptide(L)' 'LSIVLNLAEGSGKPTLNEQKRYYAIAMGSLRETEALLQITNSQTQAELAHRLGGHLYKLIQSR' A
#
# COMPACT_ATOMS: atom_id res chain seq x y z
N LEU A 1 -3.61 10.16 -1.60
CA LEU A 1 -2.21 10.57 -1.90
C LEU A 1 -1.17 9.79 -1.08
N SER A 2 -1.37 9.54 0.22
CA SER A 2 -0.38 8.85 1.10
C SER A 2 0.21 7.56 0.50
N ILE A 3 -0.61 6.69 -0.10
CA ILE A 3 -0.16 5.40 -0.67
C ILE A 3 0.93 5.60 -1.72
N VAL A 4 0.69 6.46 -2.72
CA VAL A 4 1.64 6.69 -3.82
C VAL A 4 2.90 7.42 -3.37
N LEU A 5 2.77 8.34 -2.41
CA LEU A 5 3.91 9.08 -1.86
C LEU A 5 4.85 8.16 -1.08
N ASN A 6 4.31 7.29 -0.22
CA ASN A 6 5.11 6.33 0.54
C ASN A 6 5.72 5.24 -0.35
N LEU A 7 5.05 4.84 -1.44
CA LEU A 7 5.64 3.96 -2.44
C LEU A 7 6.85 4.62 -3.13
N ALA A 8 6.68 5.85 -3.61
CA ALA A 8 7.74 6.59 -4.27
C ALA A 8 8.93 6.83 -3.33
N GLU A 9 8.66 7.31 -2.11
CA GLU A 9 9.71 7.57 -1.14
C GLU A 9 10.39 6.28 -0.67
N GLY A 10 9.63 5.22 -0.43
CA GLY A 10 10.15 3.90 -0.12
C GLY A 10 11.08 3.38 -1.21
N SER A 11 10.71 3.50 -2.48
CA SER A 11 11.56 3.07 -3.61
C SER A 11 12.91 3.79 -3.69
N GLY A 12 13.01 4.99 -3.12
CA GLY A 12 14.25 5.77 -3.08
C GLY A 12 15.13 5.51 -1.86
N LYS A 13 14.74 4.65 -0.91
CA LYS A 13 15.53 4.43 0.30
C LYS A 13 16.73 3.51 0.05
N PRO A 14 17.88 3.81 0.68
CA PRO A 14 19.14 3.13 0.39
C PRO A 14 19.19 1.70 0.93
N THR A 15 18.38 1.37 1.95
CA THR A 15 18.36 0.03 2.55
C THR A 15 17.00 -0.63 2.44
N LEU A 16 16.99 -1.95 2.22
CA LEU A 16 15.75 -2.74 2.14
C LEU A 16 14.87 -2.60 3.39
N ASN A 17 15.48 -2.46 4.57
CA ASN A 17 14.75 -2.25 5.82
C ASN A 17 13.96 -0.93 5.81
N GLU A 18 14.57 0.15 5.31
CA GLU A 18 13.87 1.43 5.16
C GLU A 18 12.79 1.35 4.08
N GLN A 19 13.07 0.74 2.92
CA GLN A 19 12.07 0.56 1.86
C GLN A 19 10.82 -0.15 2.42
N LYS A 20 11.01 -1.28 3.13
CA LYS A 20 9.94 -2.06 3.77
C LYS A 20 9.13 -1.25 4.77
N ARG A 21 9.77 -0.39 5.57
CA ARG A 21 9.07 0.49 6.52
C ARG A 21 8.10 1.43 5.79
N TYR A 22 8.52 2.04 4.68
CA TYR A 22 7.64 2.92 3.90
C TYR A 22 6.52 2.13 3.19
N TYR A 23 6.81 0.92 2.69
CA TYR A 23 5.78 0.06 2.13
C TYR A 23 4.74 -0.39 3.16
N ALA A 24 5.15 -0.63 4.40
CA ALA A 24 4.23 -0.90 5.50
C ALA A 24 3.33 0.31 5.82
N ILE A 25 3.85 1.53 5.76
CA ILE A 25 3.04 2.75 5.89
C ILE A 25 2.02 2.86 4.75
N ALA A 26 2.46 2.62 3.51
CA ALA A 26 1.57 2.60 2.34
C ALA A 26 0.46 1.54 2.48
N MET A 27 0.77 0.37 3.04
CA MET A 27 -0.20 -0.68 3.35
C MET A 27 -1.24 -0.20 4.36
N GLY A 28 -0.82 0.47 5.44
CA GLY A 28 -1.74 1.05 6.43
C GLY A 28 -2.74 2.01 5.78
N SER A 29 -2.25 2.97 4.99
CA SER A 29 -3.11 3.91 4.26
C SER A 29 -4.02 3.22 3.22
N LEU A 30 -3.59 2.10 2.63
CA LEU A 30 -4.44 1.31 1.74
C LEU A 30 -5.59 0.64 2.50
N ARG A 31 -5.33 0.04 3.68
CA ARG A 31 -6.37 -0.60 4.50
C ARG A 31 -7.44 0.40 4.93
N GLU A 32 -7.05 1.61 5.31
CA GLU A 32 -7.98 2.70 5.61
C GLU A 32 -8.83 3.05 4.39
N THR A 33 -8.22 3.13 3.21
CA THR A 33 -8.93 3.39 1.96
C THR A 33 -9.91 2.25 1.62
N GLU A 34 -9.52 0.99 1.78
CA GLU A 34 -10.41 -0.17 1.57
C GLU A 34 -11.63 -0.13 2.48
N ALA A 35 -11.48 0.25 3.75
CA ALA A 35 -12.60 0.44 4.67
C ALA A 35 -13.57 1.52 4.16
N LEU A 36 -13.06 2.64 3.65
CA LEU A 36 -13.90 3.68 3.04
C LEU A 36 -14.62 3.16 1.79
N LEU A 37 -13.92 2.43 0.91
CA LEU A 37 -14.50 1.87 -0.31
C LEU A 37 -15.63 0.87 -0.01
N GLN A 38 -15.52 0.10 1.07
CA GLN A 38 -16.58 -0.78 1.55
C GLN A 38 -17.80 0.03 2.01
N ILE A 39 -17.59 1.08 2.82
CA ILE A 39 -18.68 1.95 3.31
C ILE A 39 -19.40 2.63 2.16
N THR A 40 -18.68 3.06 1.12
CA THR A 40 -19.26 3.75 -0.03
C THR A 40 -19.78 2.81 -1.13
N ASN A 41 -19.73 1.49 -0.93
CA ASN A 41 -20.10 0.48 -1.93
C ASN A 41 -19.37 0.62 -3.29
N SER A 42 -18.10 1.01 -3.26
CA SER A 42 -17.27 1.25 -4.44
C SER A 42 -16.54 -0.02 -4.90
N GLN A 43 -17.30 -1.01 -5.40
CA GLN A 43 -16.80 -2.37 -5.63
C GLN A 43 -15.62 -2.45 -6.60
N THR A 44 -15.66 -1.74 -7.73
CA THR A 44 -14.57 -1.76 -8.73
C THR A 44 -13.25 -1.26 -8.15
N GLN A 45 -13.31 -0.18 -7.37
CA GLN A 45 -12.14 0.37 -6.69
C GLN A 45 -11.66 -0.55 -5.57
N ALA A 46 -12.57 -1.26 -4.88
CA ALA A 46 -12.22 -2.22 -3.85
C ALA A 46 -11.42 -3.40 -4.43
N GLU A 47 -11.75 -3.87 -5.64
CA GLU A 47 -10.98 -4.90 -6.33
C GLU A 47 -9.56 -4.43 -6.71
N LEU A 48 -9.44 -3.18 -7.19
CA LEU A 48 -8.13 -2.59 -7.47
C LEU A 48 -7.29 -2.43 -6.20
N ALA A 49 -7.92 -1.99 -5.11
CA ALA A 49 -7.28 -1.85 -3.80
C ALA A 49 -6.79 -3.21 -3.28
N HIS A 50 -7.62 -4.26 -3.41
CA HIS A 50 -7.24 -5.62 -3.03
C HIS A 50 -5.99 -6.13 -3.78
N ARG A 51 -5.94 -5.92 -5.11
CA ARG A 51 -4.77 -6.28 -5.93
C ARG A 51 -3.53 -5.50 -5.51
N LEU A 52 -3.66 -4.20 -5.30
CA LEU A 52 -2.57 -3.35 -4.79
C LEU A 52 -2.06 -3.83 -3.43
N GLY A 53 -2.95 -4.27 -2.55
CA GLY A 53 -2.59 -4.89 -1.26
C GLY A 53 -1.73 -6.13 -1.44
N GLY A 54 -2.06 -6.99 -2.41
CA GLY A 54 -1.23 -8.15 -2.76
C GLY A 54 0.19 -7.76 -3.21
N HIS A 55 0.33 -6.67 -3.98
CA HIS A 55 1.63 -6.16 -4.40
C HIS A 55 2.43 -5.56 -3.23
N LEU A 56 1.80 -4.74 -2.38
CA LEU A 56 2.44 -4.17 -1.20
C LEU A 56 2.91 -5.27 -0.23
N TYR A 57 2.11 -6.30 -0.02
CA TYR A 57 2.50 -7.43 0.82
C TYR A 57 3.78 -8.10 0.32
N LYS A 58 3.89 -8.33 -1.00
CA LYS A 58 5.09 -8.89 -1.61
C LYS A 58 6.31 -7.98 -1.42
N LEU A 59 6.16 -6.67 -1.57
CA LEU A 59 7.24 -5.69 -1.35
C LEU A 59 7.71 -5.65 0.11
N ILE A 60 6.81 -5.84 1.07
CA ILE A 60 7.17 -5.90 2.49
C ILE A 60 7.92 -7.20 2.81
N GLN A 61 7.50 -8.32 2.21
CA GLN A 61 8.04 -9.65 2.49
C GLN A 61 9.25 -10.05 1.64
N SER A 62 9.52 -9.35 0.54
CA SER A 62 10.68 -9.65 -0.33
C SER A 62 11.98 -9.55 0.47
N ARG A 63 12.86 -10.55 0.36
CA ARG A 63 14.13 -10.58 1.07
C ARG A 63 15.09 -9.53 0.56
#